data_AF-A0A838DRM3-F1
#
_entry.id   AF-A0A838DRM3-F1
#
_cell.length_a   1.000
_cell.length_b   1.000
_cell.length_c   1.000
_cell.angle_alpha   90.00
_cell.angle_beta   90.00
_cell.angle_gamma   90.00
#
_symmetry.space_group_name_H-M   'P 1'
#
loop_
_entity.id
_entity.type
_entity.pdbx_description
1 polymer ?
#
loop_
_entity_poly.entity_id
_entity_poly.type
_entity_poly.pdbx_seq_one_letter_code
_entity_poly.pdbx_strand_id
1 'polypeptide(L)'
;LSNVKFQAAASDSAGEFLCNYVMYTTLHHIASQQLPCRAGFIHASPLREEVPDLTNGKGMRLKKWIEFTEAVVYLLRTSLSPAG
;
A
#
# COMPACT_ATOMS: atom_id res chain seq x y z
N LEU A 1 -10.31 2.38 -3.38
CA LEU A 1 -9.41 3.54 -3.27
C LEU A 1 -9.67 4.60 -4.36
N SER A 2 -9.89 4.21 -5.62
CA SER A 2 -10.37 5.11 -6.70
C SER A 2 -11.61 5.91 -6.30
N ASN A 3 -12.57 5.25 -5.64
CA ASN A 3 -13.81 5.88 -5.13
C ASN A 3 -13.60 6.80 -3.91
N VAL A 4 -12.36 6.93 -3.40
CA VAL A 4 -12.00 7.70 -2.19
C VAL A 4 -11.05 8.87 -2.53
N LYS A 5 -11.07 9.37 -3.78
CA LYS A 5 -10.24 10.50 -4.26
C LYS A 5 -8.73 10.23 -4.29
N PHE A 6 -8.32 8.97 -4.44
CA PHE A 6 -6.93 8.58 -4.68
C PHE A 6 -6.81 7.86 -6.01
N GLN A 7 -5.81 8.23 -6.81
CA GLN A 7 -5.44 7.41 -7.97
C GLN A 7 -4.71 6.19 -7.44
N ALA A 8 -5.35 5.04 -7.56
CA ALA A 8 -4.83 3.76 -7.12
C ALA A 8 -5.20 2.71 -8.17
N ALA A 9 -4.27 1.80 -8.43
CA ALA A 9 -4.45 0.67 -9.33
C ALA A 9 -3.90 -0.59 -8.66
N ALA A 10 -4.40 -1.75 -9.07
CA ALA A 10 -3.73 -3.00 -8.74
C ALA A 10 -2.36 -3.04 -9.44
N SER A 11 -1.36 -3.59 -8.75
CA SER A 11 -0.04 -3.83 -9.32
C SER A 11 0.20 -5.34 -9.31
N ASP A 12 0.46 -5.90 -10.49
CA ASP A 12 0.74 -7.33 -10.64
C ASP A 12 2.20 -7.70 -10.30
N SER A 13 3.04 -6.69 -10.02
CA SER A 13 4.42 -6.86 -9.58
C SER A 13 4.78 -5.88 -8.47
N ALA A 14 5.52 -6.36 -7.47
CA ALA A 14 6.14 -5.54 -6.43
C ALA A 14 7.62 -5.21 -6.74
N GLY A 15 8.06 -5.47 -7.98
CA GLY A 15 9.44 -5.33 -8.42
C GLY A 15 10.34 -6.50 -7.99
N GLU A 16 11.65 -6.33 -8.14
CA GLU A 16 12.66 -7.36 -7.88
C GLU A 16 13.61 -7.00 -6.72
N PHE A 17 13.29 -5.93 -5.98
CA PHE A 17 14.10 -5.45 -4.87
C PHE A 17 13.46 -5.77 -3.51
N LEU A 18 13.86 -5.04 -2.47
CA LEU A 18 13.46 -5.30 -1.08
C LEU A 18 11.95 -5.27 -0.86
N CYS A 19 11.19 -4.47 -1.60
CA CYS A 19 9.73 -4.42 -1.49
C CYS A 19 9.09 -5.79 -1.75
N ASN A 20 9.47 -6.43 -2.86
CA ASN A 20 9.00 -7.78 -3.19
C ASN A 20 9.54 -8.83 -2.22
N TYR A 21 10.81 -8.72 -1.82
CA TYR A 21 11.37 -9.63 -0.82
C TYR A 21 10.59 -9.60 0.50
N VAL A 22 10.28 -8.42 1.03
CA VAL A 22 9.50 -8.26 2.28
C VAL A 22 8.07 -8.77 2.10
N MET A 23 7.43 -8.45 0.97
CA MET A 23 6.09 -8.98 0.65
C MET A 23 6.10 -10.51 0.63
N TYR A 24 7.00 -11.11 -0.15
CA TYR A 24 7.08 -12.56 -0.32
C TYR A 24 7.37 -13.26 1.00
N THR A 25 8.40 -12.82 1.73
CA THR A 25 8.80 -13.45 2.99
C THR A 25 7.71 -13.36 4.07
N THR A 26 6.99 -12.24 4.14
CA THR A 26 5.84 -12.09 5.05
C THR A 26 4.73 -13.06 4.70
N LEU A 27 4.31 -13.11 3.43
CA LEU A 27 3.25 -14.01 2.98
C LEU A 27 3.64 -15.49 3.11
N HIS A 28 4.88 -15.81 2.76
CA HIS A 28 5.43 -17.15 2.92
C HIS A 28 5.43 -17.58 4.39
N HIS A 29 5.85 -16.71 5.31
CA HIS A 29 5.85 -17.02 6.73
C HIS A 29 4.42 -17.29 7.25
N ILE A 30 3.46 -16.45 6.89
CA ILE A 30 2.04 -16.64 7.25
C ILE A 30 1.52 -17.98 6.75
N ALA A 31 1.79 -18.32 5.50
CA ALA A 31 1.36 -19.58 4.90
C ALA A 31 2.04 -20.80 5.56
N SER A 32 3.36 -20.75 5.72
CA SER A 32 4.16 -21.83 6.30
C SER A 32 3.87 -22.09 7.77
N GLN A 33 3.46 -21.06 8.52
CA GLN A 33 3.09 -21.17 9.94
C GLN A 33 1.58 -21.25 10.18
N GLN A 34 0.77 -21.27 9.11
CA GLN A 34 -0.70 -21.30 9.17
C GLN A 34 -1.30 -20.23 10.08
N LEU A 35 -0.75 -19.01 10.05
CA LEU A 35 -1.20 -17.93 10.94
C LEU A 35 -2.58 -17.44 10.50
N PRO A 36 -3.52 -17.17 11.43
CA PRO A 36 -4.87 -16.73 11.13
C PRO A 36 -4.91 -15.21 10.83
N CYS A 37 -3.99 -14.72 9.98
CA CYS A 37 -3.93 -13.32 9.58
C CYS A 37 -3.79 -13.19 8.06
N ARG A 38 -4.16 -12.01 7.55
CA ARG A 38 -3.99 -11.65 6.15
C ARG A 38 -2.94 -10.55 6.05
N ALA A 39 -2.14 -10.58 4.99
CA ALA A 39 -1.17 -9.54 4.68
C ALA A 39 -1.23 -9.17 3.20
N GLY A 40 -0.68 -8.01 2.88
CA GLY A 40 -0.54 -7.48 1.53
C GLY A 40 0.50 -6.37 1.51
N PHE A 41 0.80 -5.86 0.33
CA PHE A 41 1.80 -4.80 0.14
C PHE A 41 1.20 -3.67 -0.70
N ILE A 42 1.56 -2.43 -0.36
CA ILE A 42 1.09 -1.23 -1.07
C ILE A 42 2.31 -0.38 -1.38
N HIS A 43 2.54 -0.11 -2.66
CA HIS A 43 3.42 0.96 -3.10
C HIS A 43 2.66 2.29 -3.09
N ALA A 44 3.35 3.35 -2.70
CA ALA A 44 2.84 4.71 -2.77
C ALA A 44 3.87 5.60 -3.48
N SER A 45 3.37 6.69 -4.08
CA SER A 45 4.21 7.64 -4.80
C SER A 45 5.23 8.30 -3.86
N PRO A 46 6.43 8.67 -4.34
CA PRO A 46 7.38 9.41 -3.51
C PRO A 46 6.77 10.73 -3.01
N LEU A 47 7.28 11.21 -1.89
CA LEU A 47 7.01 12.55 -1.40
C LEU A 47 7.57 13.59 -2.37
N ARG A 48 6.97 14.78 -2.40
CA ARG A 48 7.43 15.86 -3.31
C ARG A 48 8.86 16.27 -3.01
N GLU A 49 9.24 16.22 -1.75
CA GLU A 49 10.55 16.60 -1.23
C GLU A 49 11.65 15.57 -1.60
N GLU A 50 11.26 14.33 -1.93
CA GLU A 50 12.17 13.25 -2.36
C GLU A 50 12.49 13.29 -3.85
N VAL A 51 11.84 14.19 -4.60
CA VAL A 51 12.00 14.30 -6.05
C VAL A 51 12.59 15.69 -6.36
N PRO A 52 13.93 15.80 -6.54
CA PRO A 52 14.65 17.08 -6.54
C PRO A 52 14.33 18.01 -7.71
N ASP A 53 13.69 17.50 -8.77
CA ASP A 53 13.50 18.24 -10.03
C ASP A 53 12.09 18.00 -10.60
N LEU A 54 11.19 18.94 -10.37
CA LEU A 54 9.81 18.85 -10.86
C LEU A 54 9.31 20.17 -11.39
N THR A 55 9.72 20.47 -12.61
CA THR A 55 8.98 21.34 -13.53
C THR A 55 7.53 20.86 -13.77
N ASN A 56 7.15 19.65 -13.32
CA ASN A 56 5.83 19.03 -13.60
C ASN A 56 5.12 18.35 -12.40
N GLY A 57 5.43 18.68 -11.14
CA GLY A 57 4.59 18.31 -9.99
C GLY A 57 4.39 16.80 -9.69
N LYS A 58 5.29 15.92 -10.13
CA LYS A 58 5.21 14.47 -9.88
C LYS A 58 5.66 14.09 -8.46
N GLY A 59 4.73 14.02 -7.52
CA GLY A 59 5.00 13.57 -6.16
C GLY A 59 3.83 13.89 -5.24
N MET A 60 3.62 13.05 -4.23
CA MET A 60 2.49 13.20 -3.32
C MET A 60 2.86 14.10 -2.14
N ARG A 61 1.98 15.01 -1.73
CA ARG A 61 2.18 15.79 -0.50
C ARG A 61 2.05 14.88 0.72
N LEU A 62 2.85 15.11 1.76
CA LEU A 62 2.79 14.34 3.02
C LEU A 62 1.37 14.23 3.59
N LYS A 63 0.61 15.34 3.62
CA LYS A 63 -0.79 15.33 4.07
C LYS A 63 -1.64 14.32 3.30
N LYS A 64 -1.47 14.24 1.97
CA LYS A 64 -2.22 13.34 1.11
C LYS A 64 -1.80 11.87 1.32
N TRP A 65 -0.54 11.64 1.66
CA TRP A 65 -0.03 10.34 2.10
C TRP A 65 -0.69 9.84 3.38
N ILE A 66 -0.85 10.74 4.37
CA ILE A 66 -1.52 10.43 5.64
C ILE A 66 -2.99 10.07 5.37
N GLU A 67 -3.72 10.91 4.64
CA GLU A 67 -5.12 10.66 4.27
C GLU A 67 -5.28 9.31 3.52
N PHE A 68 -4.32 8.98 2.64
CA PHE A 68 -4.32 7.69 1.92
C PHE A 68 -4.16 6.52 2.89
N THR A 69 -3.20 6.62 3.80
CA THR A 69 -2.88 5.56 4.77
C THR A 69 -4.05 5.33 5.72
N GLU A 70 -4.67 6.39 6.21
CA GLU A 70 -5.88 6.30 7.05
C GLU A 70 -7.04 5.60 6.30
N ALA A 71 -7.28 5.98 5.04
CA ALA A 71 -8.32 5.36 4.23
C ALA A 71 -8.05 3.86 3.99
N VAL A 72 -6.80 3.47 3.73
CA VAL A 72 -6.40 2.07 3.58
C VAL A 72 -6.67 1.29 4.87
N VAL A 73 -6.20 1.78 6.01
CA VAL A 73 -6.39 1.10 7.30
C VAL A 73 -7.87 0.97 7.64
N TYR A 74 -8.66 2.02 7.40
CA TYR A 74 -10.11 1.98 7.59
C TYR A 74 -10.77 0.90 6.73
N LEU A 75 -10.47 0.86 5.43
CA LEU A 75 -11.05 -0.12 4.50
C LEU A 75 -10.64 -1.56 4.83
N LEU A 76 -9.39 -1.79 5.24
CA LEU A 76 -8.94 -3.12 5.65
C LEU A 76 -9.67 -3.59 6.91
N ARG A 77 -9.88 -2.71 7.90
CA ARG A 77 -10.62 -3.06 9.11
C ARG A 77 -12.09 -3.38 8.83
N THR A 78 -12.74 -2.60 7.97
CA THR A 78 -14.16 -2.80 7.66
C THR A 78 -14.38 -4.03 6.77
N SER A 79 -13.46 -4.34 5.86
CA SER A 79 -13.53 -5.53 5.00
C SER A 79 -13.25 -6.85 5.72
N LEU A 80 -12.70 -6.78 6.94
CA LEU A 80 -12.41 -7.94 7.79
C LEU A 80 -13.45 -8.15 8.90
N SER A 81 -14.45 -7.27 9.00
CA SER A 81 -15.62 -7.53 9.84
C SER A 81 -16.40 -8.68 9.21
N PRO A 82 -16.80 -9.73 9.96
CA PRO A 82 -17.58 -10.82 9.39
C PRO A 82 -18.85 -10.23 8.76
N ALA A 83 -19.07 -10.47 7.47
CA ALA A 83 -20.43 -10.67 7.02
C ALA A 83 -20.94 -11.87 7.85
N GLY A 84 -22.03 -11.67 8.57
CA GLY A 84 -22.56 -12.63 9.55
C GLY A 84 -22.76 -14.04 8.99
#